data_AF-A0A3B9BYI5-F1
#
_entry.id   AF-A0A3B9BYI5-F1
#
_cell.length_a   1.000
_cell.length_b   1.000
_cell.length_c   1.000
_cell.angle_alpha   90.00
_cell.angle_beta   90.00
_cell.angle_gamma   90.00
#
_symmetry.space_group_name_H-M   'P 1'
#
loop_
_entity.id
_entity.type
_entity.pdbx_description
1 polymer ?
#
loop_
_entity_poly.entity_id
_entity_poly.type
_entity_poly.pdbx_seq_one_letter_code
_entity_poly.pdbx_strand_id
1 'polypeptide(L)'
;MKKVIKNFLRNRGYDIRPIDTHQEQINLVNYNWLKNKNINTILDNGASFGEYATKARKIFPDAHIISFEAIPASFEILKDKLGNIKLHSFHNLALSNYRGETVIRISSNSGSSSLLEMNDVHKTNYPKSKDIREITIPCDKLDNVLQNTPLNEM
;
A
#
# COMPACT_ATOMS: atom_id res chain seq x y z
N MET A 1 38.24 5.55 4.69
CA MET A 1 37.14 6.54 4.74
C MET A 1 35.73 5.94 4.77
N LYS A 2 35.27 5.17 3.76
CA LYS A 2 33.87 4.67 3.69
C LYS A 2 33.38 3.87 4.92
N LYS A 3 34.22 3.00 5.50
CA LYS A 3 33.87 2.19 6.69
C LYS A 3 33.69 3.01 7.97
N VAL A 4 34.48 4.08 8.14
CA VAL A 4 34.44 4.93 9.34
C VAL A 4 33.13 5.73 9.37
N ILE A 5 32.76 6.32 8.22
CA ILE A 5 31.50 7.04 8.06
C ILE A 5 30.30 6.11 8.26
N LYS A 6 30.35 4.90 7.66
CA LYS A 6 29.26 3.91 7.81
C LYS A 6 29.07 3.45 9.25
N ASN A 7 30.15 3.24 10.00
CA ASN A 7 30.07 2.86 11.41
C ASN A 7 29.59 4.01 12.31
N PHE A 8 30.04 5.23 12.05
CA PHE A 8 29.57 6.42 12.78
C PHE A 8 28.06 6.62 12.63
N LEU A 9 27.54 6.45 11.42
CA LEU A 9 26.11 6.61 11.13
C LEU A 9 25.28 5.47 11.70
N ARG A 10 25.75 4.21 11.60
CA ARG A 10 25.06 3.06 12.21
C ARG A 10 24.91 3.23 13.71
N ASN A 11 25.93 3.75 14.40
CA ASN A 11 25.87 4.02 15.84
C ASN A 11 24.89 5.15 16.20
N ARG A 12 24.49 5.98 15.23
CA ARG A 12 23.45 7.02 15.38
C ARG A 12 22.09 6.60 14.83
N GLY A 13 21.92 5.32 14.46
CA GLY A 13 20.65 4.78 13.95
C GLY A 13 20.43 4.97 12.44
N TYR A 14 21.42 5.44 11.69
CA TYR A 14 21.33 5.65 10.24
C TYR A 14 22.18 4.62 9.48
N ASP A 15 21.60 3.96 8.47
CA ASP A 15 22.34 3.06 7.57
C ASP A 15 22.48 3.71 6.19
N ILE A 16 23.72 3.86 5.71
CA ILE A 16 23.99 4.27 4.34
C ILE A 16 24.25 3.04 3.50
N ARG A 17 23.41 2.86 2.48
CA ARG A 17 23.57 1.83 1.46
C ARG A 17 23.97 2.49 0.14
N PRO A 18 24.89 1.89 -0.63
CA PRO A 18 25.10 2.32 -2.01
C PRO A 18 23.77 2.20 -2.74
N ILE A 19 23.35 3.28 -3.39
CA ILE A 19 22.25 3.21 -4.35
C ILE A 19 22.84 2.52 -5.57
N ASP A 20 22.30 1.36 -5.92
CA ASP A 20 22.59 0.73 -7.19
C ASP A 20 21.84 1.54 -8.27
N THR A 21 22.55 2.50 -8.86
CA THR A 21 22.00 3.38 -9.89
C THR A 21 21.55 2.60 -11.12
N HIS A 22 22.11 1.41 -11.38
CA HIS A 22 21.65 0.53 -12.45
C HIS A 22 20.33 -0.14 -12.08
N GLN A 23 20.15 -0.59 -10.83
CA GLN A 23 18.87 -1.12 -10.35
C GLN A 23 17.77 -0.04 -10.27
N GLU A 24 18.11 1.20 -9.91
CA GLU A 24 17.18 2.33 -9.97
C GLU A 24 16.82 2.72 -11.41
N GLN A 25 17.79 2.74 -12.33
CA GLN A 25 17.53 2.97 -13.75
C GLN A 25 16.69 1.84 -14.36
N ILE A 26 16.99 0.57 -14.06
CA ILE A 26 16.15 -0.58 -14.42
C ILE A 26 14.74 -0.40 -13.87
N ASN A 27 14.58 0.03 -12.62
CA ASN A 27 13.25 0.29 -12.05
C ASN A 27 12.50 1.44 -12.77
N LEU A 28 13.22 2.43 -13.31
CA LEU A 28 12.62 3.52 -14.10
C LEU A 28 12.25 3.09 -15.54
N VAL A 29 13.02 2.17 -16.14
CA VAL A 29 12.83 1.67 -17.51
C VAL A 29 11.87 0.48 -17.55
N ASN A 30 11.80 -0.34 -16.49
CA ASN A 30 10.94 -1.53 -16.38
C ASN A 30 9.45 -1.22 -16.56
N TYR A 31 9.02 0.01 -16.29
CA TYR A 31 7.63 0.44 -16.45
C TYR A 31 7.41 1.33 -17.68
N ASN A 32 8.40 1.50 -18.56
CA ASN A 32 8.22 2.31 -19.77
C ASN A 32 7.08 1.77 -20.66
N TRP A 33 6.90 0.46 -20.70
CA TRP A 33 5.77 -0.14 -21.41
C TRP A 33 4.41 0.24 -20.79
N LEU A 34 4.34 0.51 -19.48
CA LEU A 34 3.14 1.00 -18.80
C LEU A 34 2.94 2.51 -18.99
N LYS A 35 4.00 3.30 -18.98
CA LYS A 35 3.91 4.77 -19.21
C LYS A 35 3.22 5.08 -20.54
N ASN A 36 3.42 4.23 -21.54
CA ASN A 36 2.84 4.39 -22.87
C ASN A 36 1.38 3.91 -22.98
N LYS A 37 0.75 3.43 -21.88
CA LYS A 37 -0.62 2.87 -21.89
C LYS A 37 -1.72 3.89 -21.56
N ASN A 38 -1.39 5.18 -21.47
CA ASN A 38 -2.34 6.25 -21.13
C ASN A 38 -3.22 5.90 -19.91
N ILE A 39 -2.60 5.34 -18.87
CA ILE A 39 -3.30 4.95 -17.65
C ILE A 39 -3.72 6.23 -16.93
N ASN A 40 -5.03 6.43 -16.83
CA ASN A 40 -5.66 7.61 -16.24
C ASN A 40 -6.27 7.33 -14.87
N THR A 41 -6.44 6.06 -14.49
CA THR A 41 -6.99 5.64 -13.20
C THR A 41 -6.24 4.42 -12.66
N ILE A 42 -5.98 4.40 -11.36
CA ILE A 42 -5.31 3.30 -10.65
C ILE A 42 -6.15 2.94 -9.44
N LEU A 43 -6.53 1.67 -9.34
CA LEU A 43 -7.16 1.11 -8.14
C LEU A 43 -6.08 0.49 -7.26
N ASP A 44 -5.92 1.02 -6.05
CA ASP A 44 -4.93 0.59 -5.06
C ASP A 44 -5.64 -0.08 -3.88
N ASN A 45 -5.87 -1.39 -4.00
CA ASN A 45 -6.57 -2.19 -3.00
C ASN A 45 -5.59 -2.71 -1.93
N GLY A 46 -5.86 -2.44 -0.65
CA GLY A 46 -4.92 -2.73 0.43
C GLY A 46 -3.78 -1.71 0.47
N ALA A 47 -4.13 -0.42 0.36
CA ALA A 47 -3.18 0.67 0.22
C ALA A 47 -2.22 0.82 1.41
N SER A 48 -2.53 0.20 2.57
CA SER A 48 -1.70 0.18 3.77
C SER A 48 -1.26 1.59 4.15
N PHE A 49 0.05 1.85 4.28
CA PHE A 49 0.62 3.18 4.56
C PHE A 49 0.94 4.00 3.29
N GLY A 50 0.31 3.68 2.16
CA GLY A 50 0.44 4.42 0.90
C GLY A 50 1.74 4.21 0.14
N GLU A 51 2.47 3.13 0.41
CA GLU A 51 3.77 2.87 -0.24
C GLU A 51 3.62 2.63 -1.74
N TYR A 52 2.61 1.86 -2.16
CA TYR A 52 2.31 1.63 -3.56
C TYR A 52 1.85 2.91 -4.24
N ALA A 53 0.83 3.60 -3.73
CA ALA A 53 0.36 4.86 -4.29
C ALA A 53 1.48 5.91 -4.46
N THR A 54 2.42 5.99 -3.50
CA THR A 54 3.60 6.87 -3.61
C THR A 54 4.46 6.52 -4.83
N LYS A 55 4.69 5.23 -5.10
CA LYS A 55 5.45 4.77 -6.28
C LYS A 55 4.64 4.97 -7.57
N ALA A 56 3.35 4.62 -7.54
CA ALA A 56 2.44 4.76 -8.67
C ALA A 56 2.36 6.22 -9.14
N ARG A 57 2.24 7.19 -8.22
CA ARG A 57 2.21 8.62 -8.56
C ARG A 57 3.47 9.09 -9.30
N LYS A 58 4.65 8.50 -9.03
CA LYS A 58 5.89 8.84 -9.76
C LYS A 58 5.88 8.33 -11.21
N ILE A 59 5.19 7.24 -11.46
CA ILE A 59 5.10 6.61 -12.78
C ILE A 59 3.94 7.21 -13.59
N PHE A 60 2.82 7.51 -12.92
CA PHE A 60 1.58 8.04 -13.49
C PHE A 60 1.20 9.35 -12.78
N PRO A 61 1.87 10.46 -13.09
CA PRO A 61 1.69 11.73 -12.37
C PRO A 61 0.29 12.31 -12.48
N ASP A 62 -0.44 11.98 -13.57
CA ASP A 62 -1.76 12.52 -13.87
C ASP A 62 -2.88 11.49 -13.74
N ALA A 63 -2.56 10.24 -13.35
CA ALA A 63 -3.60 9.27 -13.05
C ALA A 63 -4.34 9.62 -11.75
N HIS A 64 -5.64 9.38 -11.73
CA HIS A 64 -6.44 9.36 -10.51
C HIS A 64 -6.17 8.06 -9.76
N ILE A 65 -5.61 8.15 -8.55
CA ILE A 65 -5.38 6.99 -7.69
C ILE A 65 -6.55 6.86 -6.71
N ILE A 66 -7.15 5.68 -6.63
CA ILE A 66 -8.25 5.38 -5.72
C ILE A 66 -7.75 4.29 -4.77
N SER A 67 -7.44 4.69 -3.53
CA SER A 67 -6.87 3.80 -2.52
C SER A 67 -7.94 3.30 -1.55
N PHE A 68 -7.94 1.99 -1.32
CA PHE A 68 -8.78 1.31 -0.34
C PHE A 68 -7.88 0.74 0.75
N GLU A 69 -8.08 1.16 1.99
CA GLU A 69 -7.40 0.58 3.15
C GLU A 69 -8.42 0.37 4.25
N ALA A 70 -8.51 -0.86 4.75
CA ALA A 70 -9.59 -1.25 5.64
C ALA A 70 -9.26 -1.09 7.13
N ILE A 71 -7.97 -1.05 7.49
CA ILE A 71 -7.52 -0.90 8.86
C ILE A 71 -7.49 0.59 9.20
N PRO A 72 -8.31 1.08 10.15
CA PRO A 72 -8.41 2.52 10.43
C PRO A 72 -7.06 3.18 10.76
N ALA A 73 -6.22 2.52 11.56
CA ALA A 73 -4.91 3.06 11.91
C ALA A 73 -3.98 3.22 10.69
N SER A 74 -4.00 2.28 9.75
CA SER A 74 -3.24 2.38 8.49
C SER A 74 -3.84 3.43 7.57
N PHE A 75 -5.17 3.52 7.52
CA PHE A 75 -5.90 4.49 6.72
C PHE A 75 -5.59 5.94 7.14
N GLU A 76 -5.54 6.23 8.44
CA GLU A 76 -5.17 7.57 8.92
C GLU A 76 -3.75 7.94 8.48
N ILE A 77 -2.79 7.02 8.62
CA ILE A 77 -1.40 7.25 8.17
C ILE A 77 -1.35 7.47 6.64
N LEU A 78 -2.11 6.70 5.88
CA LEU A 78 -2.25 6.88 4.43
C LEU A 78 -2.78 8.28 4.09
N LYS A 79 -3.84 8.72 4.76
CA LYS A 79 -4.43 10.05 4.55
C LYS A 79 -3.50 11.17 4.98
N ASP A 80 -2.81 11.05 6.10
CA ASP A 80 -1.84 12.05 6.53
C ASP A 80 -0.70 12.20 5.52
N LYS A 81 -0.25 11.07 4.97
CA LYS A 81 0.85 11.03 4.00
C LYS A 81 0.47 11.57 2.62
N LEU A 82 -0.73 11.25 2.13
CA LEU A 82 -1.13 11.47 0.73
C LEU A 82 -2.37 12.37 0.55
N GLY A 83 -2.98 12.85 1.63
CA GLY A 83 -4.25 13.60 1.58
C GLY A 83 -4.18 14.93 0.84
N ASN A 84 -2.98 15.52 0.72
CA ASN A 84 -2.74 16.74 -0.05
C ASN A 84 -2.31 16.47 -1.51
N ILE A 85 -2.26 15.21 -1.93
CA ILE A 85 -1.86 14.84 -3.31
C ILE A 85 -3.08 14.98 -4.22
N LYS A 86 -2.90 15.72 -5.33
CA LYS A 86 -3.95 15.89 -6.35
C LYS A 86 -4.42 14.53 -6.89
N LEU A 87 -5.67 14.46 -7.34
CA LEU A 87 -6.23 13.28 -8.03
C LEU A 87 -6.05 11.99 -7.22
N HIS A 88 -6.41 12.03 -5.94
CA HIS A 88 -6.35 10.88 -5.04
C HIS A 88 -7.64 10.76 -4.22
N SER A 89 -8.33 9.63 -4.33
CA SER A 89 -9.48 9.28 -3.48
C SER A 89 -9.11 8.20 -2.47
N PHE A 90 -9.69 8.28 -1.27
CA PHE A 90 -9.39 7.36 -0.17
C PHE A 90 -10.68 6.76 0.39
N HIS A 91 -10.72 5.43 0.53
CA HIS A 91 -11.84 4.71 1.10
C HIS A 91 -11.38 3.85 2.28
N ASN A 92 -11.94 4.09 3.47
CA ASN A 92 -11.66 3.31 4.69
C ASN A 92 -12.58 2.09 4.77
N LEU A 93 -12.39 1.12 3.87
CA LEU A 93 -13.18 -0.11 3.79
C LEU A 93 -12.40 -1.20 3.08
N ALA A 94 -12.79 -2.46 3.30
CA ALA A 94 -12.35 -3.58 2.49
C ALA A 94 -13.25 -3.76 1.26
N LEU A 95 -12.67 -4.06 0.10
CA LEU A 95 -13.44 -4.51 -1.05
C LEU A 95 -13.88 -5.97 -0.86
N SER A 96 -15.15 -6.24 -1.15
CA SER A 96 -15.79 -7.56 -0.96
C SER A 96 -16.79 -7.86 -2.09
N ASN A 97 -17.31 -9.09 -2.14
CA ASN A 97 -18.42 -9.46 -3.01
C ASN A 97 -19.80 -9.20 -2.38
N TYR A 98 -19.85 -8.56 -1.20
CA TYR A 98 -21.08 -8.12 -0.55
C TYR A 98 -20.85 -6.78 0.16
N ARG A 99 -21.96 -6.09 0.48
CA ARG A 99 -21.97 -4.90 1.33
C ARG A 99 -22.26 -5.30 2.77
N GLY A 100 -21.51 -4.76 3.72
CA GLY A 100 -21.74 -4.97 5.13
C GLY A 100 -20.48 -4.76 5.95
N GLU A 101 -20.28 -5.64 6.92
CA GLU A 101 -19.07 -5.67 7.74
C GLU A 101 -18.38 -7.03 7.58
N THR A 102 -17.07 -7.04 7.80
CA THR A 102 -16.26 -8.26 7.87
C THR A 102 -15.29 -8.16 9.03
N VAL A 103 -14.82 -9.32 9.49
CA VAL A 103 -13.75 -9.39 10.48
C VAL A 103 -12.41 -9.47 9.75
N ILE A 104 -11.47 -8.60 10.13
CA ILE A 104 -10.08 -8.68 9.70
C ILE A 104 -9.18 -9.01 10.88
N ARG A 105 -8.17 -9.85 10.63
CA ARG A 105 -7.15 -10.24 11.61
C ARG A 105 -5.94 -9.34 11.47
N ILE A 106 -5.69 -8.53 12.49
CA ILE A 106 -4.52 -7.68 12.60
C ILE A 106 -3.42 -8.47 13.30
N SER A 107 -2.30 -8.67 12.62
CA SER A 107 -1.10 -9.22 13.25
C SER A 107 -0.27 -8.09 13.86
N SER A 108 0.48 -8.39 14.92
CA SER A 108 1.46 -7.46 15.54
C SER A 108 2.48 -6.89 14.55
N ASN A 109 2.69 -7.55 13.40
CA ASN A 109 3.42 -7.02 12.26
C ASN A 109 2.41 -6.38 11.26
N SER A 110 2.42 -5.06 11.18
CA SER A 110 1.42 -4.29 10.43
C SER A 110 1.33 -4.59 8.92
N GLY A 111 2.35 -5.25 8.34
CA GLY A 111 2.38 -5.68 6.94
C GLY A 111 1.84 -7.09 6.66
N SER A 112 1.22 -7.77 7.63
CA SER A 112 0.75 -9.16 7.47
C SER A 112 -0.69 -9.39 7.95
N SER A 113 -1.48 -8.32 8.04
CA SER A 113 -2.91 -8.40 8.32
C SER A 113 -3.67 -8.86 7.08
N SER A 114 -4.60 -9.80 7.22
CA SER A 114 -5.32 -10.40 6.09
C SER A 114 -6.76 -10.74 6.48
N LEU A 115 -7.65 -10.73 5.50
CA LEU A 115 -9.00 -11.28 5.61
C LEU A 115 -8.99 -12.82 5.66
N LEU A 116 -7.93 -13.45 5.15
CA LEU A 116 -7.80 -14.90 5.09
C LEU A 116 -7.19 -15.44 6.40
N GLU A 117 -7.58 -16.66 6.78
CA GLU A 117 -6.91 -17.36 7.86
C GLU A 117 -5.41 -17.52 7.57
N MET A 118 -4.59 -17.21 8.57
CA MET A 118 -3.15 -17.38 8.45
C MET A 118 -2.85 -18.89 8.41
N ASN A 119 -2.32 -19.35 7.27
CA ASN A 119 -2.02 -20.76 7.04
C ASN A 119 -0.96 -21.27 8.04
N ASP A 120 -1.00 -22.54 8.43
CA ASP A 120 -0.17 -23.06 9.55
C ASP A 120 1.34 -22.94 9.29
N VAL A 121 1.75 -22.96 8.02
CA VAL A 121 3.15 -22.72 7.60
C VAL A 121 3.63 -21.31 7.99
N HIS A 122 2.76 -20.30 7.93
CA HIS A 122 3.09 -18.93 8.36
C HIS A 122 3.23 -18.82 9.88
N LYS A 123 2.39 -19.55 10.65
CA LYS A 123 2.46 -19.58 12.13
C LYS A 123 3.78 -20.17 12.62
N THR A 124 4.30 -21.19 11.93
CA THR A 124 5.57 -21.85 12.28
C THR A 124 6.79 -21.00 11.93
N ASN A 125 6.77 -20.31 10.78
CA ASN A 125 7.91 -19.50 10.32
C ASN A 125 7.99 -18.10 10.94
N TYR A 126 6.86 -17.55 11.42
CA TYR A 126 6.80 -16.22 12.03
C TYR A 126 6.04 -16.23 13.37
N PRO A 127 6.62 -16.84 14.42
CA PRO A 127 5.96 -17.02 15.73
C PRO A 127 5.61 -15.71 16.45
N LYS A 128 6.18 -14.56 16.03
CA LYS A 128 5.81 -13.23 16.54
C LYS A 128 4.45 -12.73 16.05
N SER A 129 3.87 -13.33 15.02
CA SER A 129 2.55 -13.01 14.48
C SER A 129 1.39 -13.68 15.23
N LYS A 130 1.63 -14.27 16.41
CA LYS A 130 0.62 -14.98 17.21
C LYS A 130 -0.43 -14.06 17.86
N ASP A 131 -0.09 -12.80 18.12
CA ASP A 131 -1.04 -11.83 18.67
C ASP A 131 -1.93 -11.30 17.54
N ILE A 132 -2.99 -12.05 17.28
CA ILE A 132 -4.02 -11.72 16.30
C ILE A 132 -5.11 -10.93 17.04
N ARG A 133 -5.22 -9.63 16.74
CA ARG A 133 -6.38 -8.85 17.13
C ARG A 133 -7.40 -8.89 15.99
N GLU A 134 -8.60 -9.35 16.28
CA GLU A 134 -9.72 -9.23 15.35
C GLU A 134 -10.38 -7.86 15.50
N ILE A 135 -10.65 -7.20 14.39
CA ILE A 135 -11.50 -6.00 14.35
C ILE A 135 -12.57 -6.17 13.29
N THR A 136 -13.75 -5.62 13.55
CA THR A 136 -14.82 -5.48 12.57
C THR A 136 -14.57 -4.23 11.74
N ILE A 137 -14.66 -4.36 10.43
CA ILE A 137 -14.43 -3.29 9.46
C ILE A 137 -15.56 -3.25 8.43
N PRO A 138 -15.88 -2.06 7.86
CA PRO A 138 -16.82 -1.98 6.77
C PRO A 138 -16.24 -2.64 5.51
N CYS A 139 -17.11 -3.27 4.72
CA CYS A 139 -16.77 -3.78 3.40
C CYS A 139 -17.88 -3.52 2.38
N ASP A 140 -17.48 -3.34 1.13
CA ASP A 140 -18.43 -3.13 0.03
C ASP A 140 -17.89 -3.65 -1.31
N LYS A 141 -18.79 -3.81 -2.28
CA LYS A 141 -18.45 -4.12 -3.66
C LYS A 141 -17.77 -2.93 -4.33
N LEU A 142 -16.78 -3.22 -5.17
CA LEU A 142 -16.14 -2.21 -6.00
C LEU A 142 -17.16 -1.42 -6.83
N ASP A 143 -18.12 -2.13 -7.43
CA ASP A 143 -19.19 -1.51 -8.23
C ASP A 143 -19.99 -0.49 -7.43
N ASN A 144 -20.27 -0.77 -6.15
CA ASN A 144 -21.03 0.12 -5.27
C ASN A 144 -20.22 1.38 -4.91
N VAL A 145 -18.93 1.21 -4.62
CA VAL A 145 -18.07 2.33 -4.22
C VAL A 145 -17.77 3.25 -5.42
N LEU A 146 -17.68 2.69 -6.62
CA LEU A 146 -17.32 3.43 -7.82
C LEU A 146 -18.52 3.93 -8.66
N GLN A 147 -19.78 3.75 -8.22
CA GLN A 147 -20.97 4.13 -9.00
C GLN A 147 -20.94 5.58 -9.53
N ASN A 148 -20.39 6.51 -8.75
CA ASN A 148 -20.27 7.92 -9.11
C ASN A 148 -18.84 8.36 -9.39
N THR A 149 -17.91 7.42 -9.51
CA THR A 149 -16.54 7.71 -9.89
C THR A 149 -16.45 7.58 -11.40
N PRO A 150 -16.19 8.66 -12.15
CA PRO A 150 -15.99 8.58 -13.59
C PRO A 150 -14.71 7.77 -13.86
N LEU A 151 -14.88 6.47 -14.11
CA LEU A 151 -13.88 5.63 -14.73
C LEU A 151 -14.03 5.89 -16.22
N ASN A 152 -13.19 6.77 -16.78
CA ASN A 152 -13.30 7.29 -18.15
C ASN A 152 -14.04 6.35 -19.12
N GLU A 153 -15.17 6.80 -19.65
CA GLU A 153 -15.73 6.24 -20.88
C GLU A 153 -14.73 6.57 -22.00
N MET A 154 -14.33 5.54 -22.77
CA MET A 154 -13.55 5.74 -24.00
C MET A 154 -14.40 6.41 -25.07
#